data_AF-A0AAJ6Y3G0-F1
#
_entry.id   AF-A0AAJ6Y3G0-F1
#
_cell.length_a   1.000
_cell.length_b   1.000
_cell.length_c   1.000
_cell.angle_alpha   90.00
_cell.angle_beta   90.00
_cell.angle_gamma   90.00
#
_symmetry.space_group_name_H-M   'P 1'
#
loop_
_entity.id
_entity.type
_entity.pdbx_description
1 polymer ?
#
loop_
_entity_poly.entity_id
_entity_poly.type
_entity_poly.pdbx_seq_one_letter_code
_entity_poly.pdbx_strand_id
1 'polypeptide(L)'
;MAAAAPRRAQKTSTLPPHRRGCHLITPKIELYMFTYIYIISVHHASASLTIKENYDSDVRDDTETFLYKIVPEGRSALGSRPSKVSCPLFHS
;
A
#
# COMPACT_ATOMS: atom_id res chain seq x y z
N MET A 1 35.90 -13.73 21.09
CA MET A 1 35.11 -14.16 19.92
C MET A 1 33.89 -13.24 19.84
N ALA A 2 33.99 -12.15 19.09
CA ALA A 2 32.94 -11.14 19.04
C ALA A 2 31.77 -11.67 18.20
N ALA A 3 30.60 -11.84 18.83
CA ALA A 3 29.38 -12.16 18.13
C ALA A 3 29.04 -10.98 17.20
N ALA A 4 28.92 -11.25 15.90
CA ALA A 4 28.50 -10.25 14.92
C ALA A 4 27.11 -9.72 15.32
N ALA A 5 27.00 -8.42 15.55
CA ALA A 5 25.73 -7.77 15.87
C ALA A 5 24.69 -8.06 14.77
N PRO A 6 23.39 -8.17 15.11
CA PRO A 6 22.36 -8.41 14.10
C PRO A 6 22.40 -7.29 13.06
N ARG A 7 22.69 -7.66 11.81
CA ARG A 7 22.78 -6.74 10.68
C ARG A 7 21.37 -6.32 10.26
N ARG A 8 20.78 -5.37 11.00
CA ARG A 8 19.52 -4.72 10.64
C ARG A 8 19.79 -3.60 9.65
N ALA A 9 19.15 -3.64 8.49
CA ALA A 9 19.15 -2.54 7.53
C ALA A 9 17.70 -2.06 7.35
N GLN A 10 17.49 -0.74 7.41
CA GLN A 10 16.21 -0.11 7.10
C GLN A 10 16.41 0.81 5.90
N LYS A 11 15.58 0.63 4.88
CA LYS A 11 15.57 1.48 3.69
C LYS A 11 14.16 2.00 3.46
N THR A 12 14.06 3.31 3.27
CA THR A 12 12.80 3.98 2.91
C THR A 12 12.82 4.24 1.41
N SER A 13 11.71 3.94 0.74
CA SER A 13 11.51 4.25 -0.68
C SER A 13 10.17 4.94 -0.86
N THR A 14 10.13 5.92 -1.77
CA THR A 14 8.93 6.70 -2.06
C THR A 14 8.27 6.16 -3.33
N LEU A 15 6.96 5.94 -3.26
CA LEU A 15 6.14 5.59 -4.43
C LEU A 15 5.48 6.85 -5.00
N PRO A 16 5.26 6.92 -6.33
CA PRO A 16 4.49 8.01 -6.90
C PRO A 16 3.04 7.98 -6.39
N PRO A 17 2.33 9.13 -6.44
CA PRO A 17 0.92 9.16 -6.07
C PRO A 17 0.11 8.27 -7.01
N HIS A 18 -0.71 7.39 -6.43
CA HIS A 18 -1.54 6.43 -7.15
C HIS A 18 -2.98 6.58 -6.74
N ARG A 19 -3.90 6.74 -7.72
CA ARG A 19 -5.35 6.84 -7.43
C ARG A 19 -5.83 5.63 -6.62
N ARG A 20 -6.99 5.74 -5.97
CA ARG A 20 -7.57 4.61 -5.23
C ARG A 20 -7.60 3.37 -6.12
N GLY A 21 -7.09 2.25 -5.58
CA GLY A 21 -7.04 0.97 -6.27
C GLY A 21 -5.89 0.09 -5.76
N CYS A 22 -5.73 -1.08 -6.38
CA CYS A 22 -4.71 -2.07 -6.05
C CYS A 22 -3.53 -2.02 -7.03
N HIS A 23 -2.39 -1.49 -6.58
CA HIS A 23 -1.21 -1.29 -7.43
C HIS A 23 -0.14 -2.34 -7.16
N LEU A 24 0.42 -2.90 -8.24
CA LEU A 24 1.52 -3.87 -8.14
C LEU A 24 2.83 -3.13 -7.82
N ILE A 25 3.40 -3.40 -6.64
CA ILE A 25 4.66 -2.79 -6.18
C ILE A 25 5.82 -3.79 -6.09
N THR A 26 5.56 -5.08 -6.32
CA THR A 26 6.53 -6.18 -6.28
C THR A 26 7.88 -5.87 -6.96
N PRO A 27 7.93 -5.39 -8.22
CA PRO A 27 9.23 -5.15 -8.88
C PRO A 27 10.07 -4.05 -8.22
N LYS A 28 9.45 -3.16 -7.43
CA LYS A 28 10.16 -2.09 -6.72
C LYS A 28 10.77 -2.60 -5.40
N ILE A 29 10.19 -3.63 -4.80
CA ILE A 29 10.63 -4.18 -3.51
C ILE A 29 11.55 -5.39 -3.67
N GLU A 30 11.43 -6.15 -4.77
CA GLU A 30 12.27 -7.34 -5.04
C GLU A 30 13.77 -7.03 -5.04
N LEU A 31 14.16 -5.84 -5.48
CA LEU A 31 15.56 -5.37 -5.45
C LEU A 31 16.17 -5.33 -4.04
N TYR A 32 15.33 -5.38 -3.01
CA TYR A 32 15.73 -5.34 -1.60
C TYR A 32 15.55 -6.69 -0.90
N MET A 33 14.89 -7.66 -1.53
CA MET A 33 14.51 -8.94 -0.92
C MET A 33 15.55 -10.03 -1.20
N PHE A 34 16.51 -10.19 -0.28
CA PHE A 34 17.48 -11.29 -0.22
C PHE A 34 17.06 -12.40 0.76
N THR A 35 17.96 -13.33 1.13
CA THR A 35 17.76 -14.51 2.00
C THR A 35 17.49 -14.20 3.49
N TYR A 36 16.73 -13.15 3.79
CA TYR A 36 16.46 -12.67 5.15
C TYR A 36 14.97 -12.39 5.37
N ILE A 37 14.59 -12.20 6.63
CA ILE A 37 13.25 -11.75 7.00
C ILE A 37 13.14 -10.24 6.75
N TYR A 38 12.07 -9.82 6.06
CA TYR A 38 11.76 -8.41 5.83
C TYR A 38 10.50 -7.99 6.56
N ILE A 39 10.54 -6.80 7.14
CA ILE A 39 9.37 -6.11 7.70
C ILE A 39 9.12 -4.91 6.81
N ILE A 40 7.96 -4.86 6.17
CA ILE A 40 7.57 -3.76 5.28
C ILE A 40 6.47 -2.96 5.96
N SER A 41 6.68 -1.65 6.11
CA SER A 41 5.74 -0.71 6.73
C SER A 41 5.39 0.42 5.78
N VAL A 42 4.11 0.76 5.69
CA VAL A 42 3.62 1.91 4.93
C VAL A 42 3.51 3.11 5.87
N HIS A 43 4.12 4.24 5.51
CA HIS A 43 4.16 5.45 6.34
C HIS A 43 3.00 6.42 6.03
N HIS A 44 1.91 5.93 5.41
CA HIS A 44 0.78 6.74 4.97
C HIS A 44 -0.53 6.20 5.60
N ALA A 45 -1.40 7.10 6.04
CA ALA A 45 -2.65 6.71 6.71
C ALA A 45 -3.75 6.25 5.75
N SER A 46 -3.68 6.62 4.47
CA SER A 46 -4.68 6.24 3.47
C SER A 46 -4.22 5.15 2.50
N ALA A 47 -3.11 4.48 2.80
CA ALA A 47 -2.59 3.38 2.00
C ALA A 47 -2.22 2.21 2.91
N SER A 48 -2.43 1.00 2.41
CA SER A 48 -2.06 -0.24 3.09
C SER A 48 -1.23 -1.12 2.16
N LEU A 49 -0.49 -2.06 2.75
CA LEU A 49 0.22 -3.09 2.02
C LEU A 49 -0.57 -4.39 2.07
N THR A 50 -0.78 -5.00 0.92
CA THR A 50 -1.44 -6.30 0.79
C THR A 50 -0.49 -7.28 0.12
N ILE A 51 -0.42 -8.50 0.66
CA ILE A 51 0.26 -9.63 0.04
C ILE A 51 -0.83 -10.55 -0.50
N LYS A 52 -0.90 -10.69 -1.81
CA LYS A 52 -1.86 -11.55 -2.52
C LYS A 52 -1.16 -12.27 -3.66
N GLU A 53 -1.73 -13.38 -4.11
CA GLU A 53 -1.34 -14.00 -5.38
C GLU A 53 -1.46 -13.02 -6.55
N ASN A 54 -0.47 -13.05 -7.44
CA ASN A 54 -0.45 -12.28 -8.68
C ASN A 54 -0.51 -13.26 -9.85
N TYR A 55 -1.65 -13.93 -10.01
CA TYR A 55 -1.85 -14.94 -11.05
C TYR A 55 -2.27 -14.30 -12.38
N ASP A 56 -3.29 -13.43 -12.35
CA ASP A 56 -3.78 -12.68 -13.51
C ASP A 56 -4.40 -11.33 -13.06
N SER A 57 -4.63 -10.42 -14.00
CA SER A 57 -5.34 -9.15 -13.78
C SER A 57 -6.70 -9.31 -13.10
N ASP A 58 -7.49 -10.32 -13.47
CA ASP A 58 -8.83 -10.50 -12.91
C ASP A 58 -8.83 -10.66 -11.39
N VAL A 59 -7.83 -11.38 -10.86
CA VAL A 59 -7.65 -11.60 -9.40
C VAL A 59 -7.42 -10.29 -8.65
N ARG A 60 -6.78 -9.32 -9.30
CA ARG A 60 -6.51 -7.98 -8.74
C ARG A 60 -7.77 -7.14 -8.79
N ASP A 61 -8.47 -7.15 -9.93
CA ASP A 61 -9.70 -6.40 -10.15
C ASP A 61 -10.83 -6.87 -9.23
N ASP A 62 -10.90 -8.18 -8.94
CA ASP A 62 -11.84 -8.74 -7.96
C ASP A 62 -11.59 -8.20 -6.55
N THR A 63 -10.31 -8.10 -6.16
CA THR A 63 -9.93 -7.58 -4.84
C THR A 63 -10.27 -6.11 -4.73
N GLU A 64 -9.94 -5.34 -5.76
CA GLU A 64 -10.26 -3.92 -5.83
C GLU A 64 -11.77 -3.70 -5.76
N THR A 65 -12.53 -4.46 -6.54
CA THR A 65 -14.00 -4.43 -6.54
C THR A 65 -14.57 -4.80 -5.17
N PHE A 66 -14.01 -5.81 -4.50
CA PHE A 66 -14.42 -6.20 -3.15
C PHE A 66 -14.17 -5.09 -2.13
N LEU A 67 -12.98 -4.47 -2.16
CA LEU A 67 -12.64 -3.32 -1.31
C LEU A 67 -13.55 -2.12 -1.60
N TYR A 68 -13.89 -1.90 -2.86
CA TYR A 68 -14.81 -0.85 -3.27
C TYR A 68 -16.23 -1.09 -2.74
N LYS A 69 -16.70 -2.35 -2.73
CA LYS A 69 -18.01 -2.73 -2.19
C LYS A 69 -18.09 -2.57 -0.67
N ILE A 70 -17.03 -2.94 0.07
CA ILE A 70 -17.02 -2.84 1.54
C ILE A 70 -16.93 -1.38 1.98
N VAL A 71 -16.04 -0.62 1.35
CA VAL A 71 -15.81 0.80 1.69
C VAL A 71 -16.01 1.64 0.43
N PRO A 72 -17.26 1.94 0.03
CA PRO A 72 -17.50 2.77 -1.14
C PRO A 72 -16.95 4.18 -0.95
N GLU A 73 -16.41 4.74 -2.02
CA GLU A 73 -16.05 6.16 -2.06
C GLU A 73 -17.32 7.01 -1.92
N GLY A 74 -17.27 8.03 -1.07
CA GLY A 74 -18.38 8.98 -0.96
C GLY A 74 -19.59 8.51 -0.14
N ARG A 75 -19.56 7.34 0.51
CA ARG A 75 -20.51 7.08 1.59
C ARG A 75 -20.12 7.98 2.75
N SER A 76 -20.86 9.07 2.93
CA SER A 76 -20.75 9.94 4.09
C SER A 76 -20.81 9.05 5.32
N ALA A 77 -19.67 8.83 5.98
CA ALA A 77 -19.66 8.23 7.31
C ALA A 77 -20.69 9.01 8.13
N LEU A 78 -21.53 8.32 8.90
CA LEU A 78 -22.54 8.95 9.75
C LEU A 78 -21.80 9.94 10.68
N GLY A 79 -21.80 11.24 10.32
CA GLY A 79 -20.98 12.28 10.97
C GLY A 79 -20.12 13.15 10.04
N SER A 80 -19.93 12.79 8.77
CA SER A 80 -19.27 13.67 7.80
C SER A 80 -20.27 14.74 7.33
N ARG A 81 -20.18 15.94 7.92
CA ARG A 81 -20.65 17.17 7.27
C ARG A 81 -20.10 17.20 5.85
N PRO A 82 -20.82 17.73 4.85
CA PRO A 82 -20.30 17.86 3.49
C PRO A 82 -19.27 18.99 3.45
N SER A 83 -18.11 18.78 4.07
CA SER A 83 -16.92 19.57 3.77
C SER A 83 -16.15 18.80 2.73
N LYS A 84 -15.99 19.42 1.56
CA LYS A 84 -14.90 19.17 0.62
C LYS A 84 -13.61 18.91 1.40
N VAL A 85 -13.29 17.64 1.65
CA VAL A 85 -11.90 17.23 1.85
C VAL A 85 -11.49 16.63 0.52
N SER A 86 -11.43 17.50 -0.47
CA SER A 86 -10.44 17.35 -1.52
C SER A 86 -9.11 17.42 -0.79
N CYS A 87 -8.47 16.28 -0.58
CA CYS A 87 -7.04 16.26 -0.34
C CYS A 87 -6.40 16.84 -1.62
N PRO A 88 -5.76 18.02 -1.57
CA PRO A 88 -5.21 18.64 -2.78
C PRO A 88 -3.97 17.91 -3.32
N LEU A 89 -3.54 16.82 -2.68
CA LEU A 89 -2.35 16.04 -3.05
C LEU A 89 -2.60 14.96 -4.11
N PHE A 90 -3.83 14.84 -4.63
CA PHE A 90 -4.20 13.81 -5.62
C PHE A 90 -4.42 14.32 -7.06
N HIS A 91 -4.14 15.60 -7.33
CA HIS A 91 -4.08 16.13 -8.69
C HIS A 91 -2.69 16.72 -8.95
N SER A 92 -1.81 15.88 -9.46
CA SER A 92 -0.69 16.25 -10.34
C SER A 92 -0.38 15.08 -11.26
#